data_AF-A0A6M5UC64-F1
#
_entry.id   AF-A0A6M5UC64-F1
#
_cell.length_a   1.000
_cell.length_b   1.000
_cell.length_c   1.000
_cell.angle_alpha   90.00
_cell.angle_beta   90.00
_cell.angle_gamma   90.00
#
_symmetry.space_group_name_H-M   'P 1'
#
loop_
_entity.id
_entity.type
_entity.pdbx_description
1 polymer ?
#
loop_
_entity_poly.entity_id
_entity_poly.type
_entity_poly.pdbx_seq_one_letter_code
_entity_poly.pdbx_strand_id
1 'polypeptide(L)' 'MVTTYESQDDLEAALRRAATAHGEHELRLGAPDADWPVWYASYMVRERSGEELPR' A
#
# COMPACT_ATOMS: atom_id res chain seq x y z
N MET A 1 13.53 9.83 -2.97
CA MET A 1 14.00 8.50 -3.39
C MET A 1 13.06 7.99 -4.45
N VAL A 2 13.55 7.31 -5.49
CA VAL A 2 12.69 6.73 -6.53
C VAL A 2 12.25 5.34 -6.08
N THR A 3 10.97 5.01 -6.24
CA THR A 3 10.43 3.66 -6.02
C THR A 3 10.23 3.00 -7.37
N THR A 4 10.87 1.85 -7.59
CA THR A 4 10.78 1.09 -8.84
C THR A 4 10.33 -0.34 -8.58
N TYR A 5 9.50 -0.85 -9.48
CA TYR A 5 9.12 -2.26 -9.58
C TYR A 5 9.75 -2.85 -10.84
N GLU A 6 10.17 -4.10 -10.78
CA GLU A 6 11.00 -4.72 -11.82
C GLU A 6 10.18 -5.15 -13.04
N SER A 7 8.88 -5.37 -12.86
CA SER A 7 7.96 -5.78 -13.90
C SER A 7 6.52 -5.36 -13.57
N GLN A 8 5.61 -5.54 -14.54
CA GLN A 8 4.18 -5.39 -14.30
C GLN A 8 3.70 -6.39 -13.24
N ASP A 9 4.19 -7.62 -13.26
CA ASP A 9 3.80 -8.66 -12.30
C ASP A 9 4.25 -8.32 -10.87
N ASP A 10 5.44 -7.73 -10.71
CA ASP A 10 5.95 -7.24 -9.42
C ASP A 10 5.09 -6.09 -8.89
N LEU A 11 4.74 -5.13 -9.76
CA LEU A 11 3.83 -4.04 -9.42
C LEU A 11 2.43 -4.55 -9.04
N GLU A 12 1.88 -5.49 -9.80
CA GLU A 12 0.58 -6.10 -9.50
C GLU A 12 0.61 -6.80 -8.14
N ALA A 13 1.65 -7.59 -7.86
CA ALA A 13 1.81 -8.26 -6.58
C ALA A 13 1.87 -7.25 -5.42
N ALA A 14 2.56 -6.12 -5.59
CA ALA A 14 2.59 -5.04 -4.60
C ALA A 14 1.22 -4.39 -4.39
N LEU A 15 0.48 -4.10 -5.46
CA LEU A 15 -0.88 -3.56 -5.38
C LEU A 15 -1.84 -4.50 -4.65
N ARG A 16 -1.73 -5.82 -4.87
CA ARG A 16 -2.53 -6.82 -4.15
C ARG A 16 -2.23 -6.86 -2.66
N ARG A 17 -0.94 -6.75 -2.27
CA ARG A 17 -0.56 -6.65 -0.84
C ARG A 17 -1.08 -5.36 -0.21
N ALA A 18 -0.94 -4.23 -0.91
CA ALA A 18 -1.50 -2.96 -0.47
C ALA A 18 -3.02 -3.04 -0.27
N ALA A 19 -3.75 -3.67 -1.19
CA ALA A 19 -5.21 -3.85 -1.08
C ALA A 19 -5.62 -4.67 0.14
N THR A 20 -4.94 -5.78 0.41
CA THR A 20 -5.20 -6.60 1.60
C THR A 20 -4.95 -5.80 2.88
N ALA A 21 -3.84 -5.06 2.95
CA ALA A 21 -3.50 -4.27 4.13
C ALA A 21 -4.42 -3.04 4.31
N HIS A 22 -4.87 -2.43 3.21
CA HIS A 22 -5.83 -1.31 3.24
C HIS A 22 -7.22 -1.75 3.68
N GLY A 23 -7.68 -2.95 3.29
CA GLY A 23 -8.93 -3.51 3.82
C GLY A 23 -8.91 -3.61 5.34
N GLU A 24 -7.79 -4.05 5.93
CA GLU A 24 -7.61 -4.05 7.38
C GLU A 24 -7.56 -2.64 7.99
N HIS A 25 -7.03 -1.65 7.26
CA HIS A 25 -7.04 -0.25 7.66
C HIS A 25 -8.47 0.32 7.71
N GLU A 26 -9.27 0.08 6.68
CA GLU A 26 -10.68 0.50 6.63
C GLU A 26 -11.50 -0.16 7.74
N LEU A 27 -11.23 -1.44 8.06
CA LEU A 27 -11.85 -2.10 9.22
C LEU A 27 -11.50 -1.40 10.54
N ARG A 28 -10.27 -0.89 10.70
CA ARG A 28 -9.88 -0.10 11.88
C ARG A 28 -10.51 1.29 11.90
N LEU A 29 -10.64 1.93 10.74
CA LEU A 29 -11.32 3.22 10.60
C LEU A 29 -12.84 3.10 10.84
N GLY A 30 -13.42 1.94 10.56
CA GLY A 30 -14.87 1.71 10.61
C GLY A 30 -15.63 2.36 9.44
N ALA A 31 -14.92 2.83 8.43
CA ALA A 31 -15.47 3.47 7.23
C ALA A 31 -14.47 3.34 6.07
N PRO A 32 -14.94 3.46 4.81
CA PRO A 32 -14.05 3.57 3.66
C PRO A 32 -13.10 4.75 3.80
N ASP A 33 -11.86 4.56 3.41
CA ASP A 33 -10.84 5.60 3.46
C ASP A 33 -10.96 6.51 2.23
N ALA A 34 -11.35 7.77 2.46
CA ALA A 34 -11.47 8.76 1.39
C ALA A 34 -10.10 9.11 0.75
N ASP A 35 -9.00 8.93 1.50
CA ASP A 35 -7.64 9.24 1.08
C ASP A 35 -6.86 7.98 0.68
N TRP A 36 -7.57 6.93 0.25
CA TRP A 36 -6.98 5.65 -0.16
C TRP A 36 -5.78 5.76 -1.12
N PRO A 37 -5.70 6.70 -2.10
CA PRO A 37 -4.53 6.78 -2.98
C PRO A 37 -3.27 7.19 -2.21
N VAL A 38 -3.42 8.06 -1.21
CA VAL A 38 -2.32 8.52 -0.35
C VAL A 38 -1.83 7.37 0.51
N TRP A 39 -2.77 6.60 1.09
CA TRP A 39 -2.45 5.43 1.88
C TRP A 39 -1.70 4.37 1.05
N TYR A 40 -2.21 4.05 -0.15
CA TYR A 40 -1.57 3.12 -1.08
C TYR A 40 -0.15 3.55 -1.46
N ALA A 41 0.05 4.82 -1.83
CA ALA A 41 1.37 5.33 -2.17
C ALA A 41 2.34 5.19 -0.99
N SER A 42 1.91 5.56 0.23
CA SER A 42 2.72 5.42 1.44
C SER A 42 3.07 3.96 1.71
N TYR A 43 2.09 3.05 1.66
CA TYR A 43 2.30 1.62 1.85
C TYR A 43 3.31 1.06 0.83
N MET A 44 3.11 1.33 -0.45
CA MET A 44 3.93 0.80 -1.54
C MET A 44 5.38 1.27 -1.47
N VAL A 45 5.61 2.55 -1.14
CA VAL A 45 6.96 3.12 -0.97
C VAL A 45 7.66 2.51 0.24
N ARG A 46 6.96 2.40 1.38
CA ARG A 46 7.54 1.88 2.62
C ARG A 46 7.80 0.38 2.55
N GLU A 47 6.88 -0.39 1.97
CA GLU A 47 7.07 -1.83 1.73
C GLU A 47 8.31 -2.09 0.88
N ARG A 48 8.49 -1.34 -0.22
CA ARG A 48 9.65 -1.51 -1.10
C ARG A 48 10.96 -1.08 -0.44
N SER A 49 10.89 -0.15 0.51
CA SER A 49 12.06 0.38 1.24
C SER A 49 12.36 -0.37 2.54
N GLY A 50 11.52 -1.34 2.93
CA GLY A 50 11.64 -2.07 4.19
C GLY A 50 11.32 -1.24 5.44
N GLU A 51 10.58 -0.16 5.27
CA GLU A 51 10.18 0.76 6.35
C GLU A 51 8.91 0.28 7.07
N GLU A 52 8.57 0.91 8.20
CA GLU A 52 7.34 0.61 8.93
C GLU A 52 6.09 0.95 8.11
N LEU A 53 5.24 -0.05 7.89
CA LEU A 53 4.02 0.07 7.10
C LEU A 53 2.97 0.93 7.81
N PRO A 54 2.14 1.68 7.05
CA PRO A 54 0.98 2.36 7.62
C PRO A 54 -0.02 1.36 8.21
N ARG A 55 -0.71 1.78 9.27
CA ARG A 55 -1.78 1.04 9.94
C ARG A 55 -3.11 1.67 9.63
#